data_AF-H1Z4E8-F1
#
_entry.id   AF-H1Z4E8-F1
#
_cell.length_a   1.000
_cell.length_b   1.000
_cell.length_c   1.000
_cell.angle_alpha   90.00
_cell.angle_beta   90.00
_cell.angle_gamma   90.00
#
_symmetry.space_group_name_H-M   'P 1'
#
loop_
_entity.id
_entity.type
_entity.pdbx_description
1 polymer ?
#
loop_
_entity_poly.entity_id
_entity_poly.type
_entity_poly.pdbx_seq_one_letter_code
_entity_poly.pdbx_strand_id
1 'polypeptide(L)'
;MIHKFRKYLNKYYGLFLIRGYIPPKPISLNIFTTRRCNFSCNYCSRNLSINSSVFEGESILKSDFKIEGLKKILIKYPSIRSVSFVGVGEPFLVKDIIEMASLAKKSGKKTSVVTNGSLLHRYFGQIGASFDSISVSLHGLNPDDFSKTTGVDSLVFKQIEKNM
;
A
#
# COMPACT_ATOMS: atom_id res chain seq x y z
N MET A 1 5.80 -2.17 -32.66
CA MET A 1 5.16 -1.33 -31.62
C MET A 1 6.16 -0.57 -30.73
N ILE A 2 7.36 -1.11 -30.47
CA ILE A 2 8.44 -0.49 -29.66
C ILE A 2 9.07 0.78 -30.30
N HIS A 3 9.07 0.87 -31.63
CA HIS A 3 9.71 1.99 -32.36
C HIS A 3 8.94 3.33 -32.24
N LYS A 4 7.61 3.30 -32.10
CA LYS A 4 6.80 4.53 -31.91
C LYS A 4 7.02 5.14 -30.52
N PHE A 5 7.21 4.32 -29.48
CA PHE A 5 7.38 4.79 -28.10
C PHE A 5 8.69 5.56 -27.88
N ARG A 6 9.77 5.12 -28.55
CA ARG A 6 11.10 5.75 -28.47
C ARG A 6 11.15 7.15 -29.11
N LYS A 7 10.33 7.38 -30.15
CA LYS A 7 10.21 8.69 -30.82
C LYS A 7 9.47 9.72 -29.96
N TYR A 8 8.49 9.27 -29.17
CA TYR A 8 7.78 10.15 -28.21
C TYR A 8 8.67 10.56 -27.04
N LEU A 9 9.44 9.63 -26.47
CA LEU A 9 10.39 9.95 -25.40
C LEU A 9 11.43 10.98 -25.86
N ASN A 10 12.06 10.78 -27.01
CA ASN A 10 13.06 11.72 -27.54
C ASN A 10 12.53 13.13 -27.79
N LYS A 11 11.23 13.30 -28.15
CA LYS A 11 10.62 14.62 -28.35
C LYS A 11 10.45 15.39 -27.04
N TYR A 12 10.13 14.70 -25.93
CA TYR A 12 10.01 15.32 -24.61
C TYR A 12 11.38 15.55 -23.96
N TYR A 13 12.30 14.59 -24.04
CA TYR A 13 13.67 14.76 -23.52
C TYR A 13 14.44 15.86 -24.26
N GLY A 14 14.24 16.00 -25.57
CA GLY A 14 14.84 17.08 -26.36
C GLY A 14 14.35 18.49 -25.96
N LEU A 15 13.10 18.62 -25.49
CA LEU A 15 12.57 19.89 -24.99
C LEU A 15 13.05 20.23 -23.57
N PHE A 16 13.29 19.21 -22.74
CA PHE A 16 13.79 19.37 -21.36
C PHE A 16 15.22 19.89 -21.31
N LEU A 17 16.07 19.50 -22.26
CA LEU A 17 17.48 19.92 -22.32
C LEU A 17 17.66 21.41 -22.63
N ILE A 18 16.67 22.06 -23.25
CA ILE A 18 16.75 23.49 -23.65
C ILE A 18 16.48 24.44 -22.46
N ARG A 19 15.99 23.94 -21.32
CA ARG A 19 15.62 24.78 -20.15
C ARG A 19 16.18 24.32 -18.79
N GLY A 20 17.12 23.37 -18.76
CA GLY A 20 17.79 22.95 -17.51
C GLY A 20 16.85 22.40 -16.44
N TYR A 21 15.67 21.90 -16.82
CA TYR A 21 14.66 21.45 -15.86
C TYR A 21 14.97 20.02 -15.41
N ILE A 22 15.53 19.89 -14.20
CA ILE A 22 15.74 18.60 -13.54
C ILE A 22 14.45 18.25 -12.77
N PRO A 23 13.74 17.16 -13.11
CA PRO A 23 12.53 16.79 -12.40
C PRO A 23 12.85 16.46 -10.93
N PRO A 24 11.94 16.77 -9.99
CA PRO A 24 12.16 16.49 -8.58
C PRO A 24 12.35 14.99 -8.37
N LYS A 25 13.31 14.63 -7.52
CA LYS A 25 13.50 13.24 -7.10
C LYS A 25 12.29 12.79 -6.27
N PRO A 26 11.90 11.50 -6.34
CA PRO A 26 10.81 11.00 -5.50
C PRO A 26 11.18 11.12 -4.03
N ILE A 27 10.25 11.69 -3.25
CA ILE A 27 10.38 11.85 -1.79
C ILE A 27 9.45 10.91 -1.01
N SER A 28 8.49 10.28 -1.68
CA SER A 28 7.51 9.39 -1.05
C SER A 28 7.47 8.05 -1.78
N LEU A 29 7.45 6.96 -1.01
CA LEU A 29 7.33 5.59 -1.52
C LEU A 29 6.04 4.97 -1.02
N ASN A 30 5.15 4.58 -1.93
CA ASN A 30 3.93 3.82 -1.62
C ASN A 30 4.16 2.35 -1.97
N ILE A 31 4.02 1.46 -0.98
CA ILE A 31 4.24 0.03 -1.14
C ILE A 31 2.90 -0.68 -1.08
N PHE A 32 2.55 -1.35 -2.18
CA PHE A 32 1.44 -2.28 -2.26
C PHE A 32 1.91 -3.60 -1.66
N THR A 33 1.52 -3.85 -0.41
CA THR A 33 2.11 -4.91 0.43
C THR A 33 1.66 -6.31 0.03
N THR A 34 0.39 -6.49 -0.26
CA THR A 34 -0.21 -7.77 -0.65
C THR A 34 -1.52 -7.50 -1.34
N ARG A 35 -2.03 -8.42 -2.16
CA ARG A 35 -3.40 -8.36 -2.70
C ARG A 35 -4.40 -9.11 -1.81
N ARG A 36 -3.93 -9.82 -0.79
CA ARG A 36 -4.78 -10.53 0.17
C ARG A 36 -5.48 -9.52 1.06
N CYS A 37 -6.76 -9.75 1.33
CA CYS A 37 -7.55 -8.92 2.23
C CYS A 37 -8.56 -9.81 2.95
N ASN A 38 -8.77 -9.55 4.24
CA ASN A 38 -9.80 -10.23 5.01
C ASN A 38 -11.19 -9.59 4.84
N PHE A 39 -11.32 -8.52 4.04
CA PHE A 39 -12.59 -7.87 3.69
C PHE A 39 -12.89 -8.04 2.20
N SER A 40 -14.16 -8.05 1.82
CA SER A 40 -14.68 -8.19 0.46
C SER A 40 -15.47 -6.96 0.00
N CYS A 41 -14.94 -5.75 0.26
CA CYS A 41 -15.67 -4.51 0.02
C CYS A 41 -16.20 -4.37 -1.42
N ASN A 42 -17.47 -3.97 -1.56
CA ASN A 42 -18.19 -3.97 -2.84
C ASN A 42 -17.67 -2.94 -3.87
N TYR A 43 -17.01 -1.88 -3.42
CA TYR A 43 -16.38 -0.85 -4.27
C TYR A 43 -14.89 -1.13 -4.55
N CYS A 44 -14.30 -2.12 -3.89
CA CYS A 44 -12.87 -2.38 -4.02
C CYS A 44 -12.58 -2.97 -5.40
N SER A 45 -11.57 -2.43 -6.09
CA SER A 45 -11.14 -2.93 -7.40
C SER A 45 -10.85 -4.44 -7.39
N ARG A 46 -10.43 -5.00 -6.25
CA ARG A 46 -10.23 -6.45 -6.05
C ARG A 46 -11.47 -7.28 -6.36
N ASN A 47 -12.67 -6.76 -6.07
CA ASN A 47 -13.94 -7.46 -6.26
C ASN A 47 -14.67 -7.03 -7.53
N LEU A 48 -14.34 -5.85 -8.09
CA LEU A 48 -14.91 -5.37 -9.35
C LEU A 48 -14.23 -5.96 -10.60
N SER A 49 -13.07 -6.61 -10.45
CA SER A 49 -12.23 -7.10 -11.56
C SER A 49 -12.75 -8.36 -12.30
N ILE A 50 -14.01 -8.77 -12.08
CA ILE A 50 -14.60 -9.99 -12.68
C ILE A 50 -14.64 -9.94 -14.24
N ASN A 51 -14.44 -8.77 -14.86
CA ASN A 51 -14.50 -8.60 -16.32
C ASN A 51 -13.15 -8.26 -17.00
N SER A 52 -12.01 -8.37 -16.32
CA SER A 52 -10.70 -8.17 -16.95
C SER A 52 -9.86 -9.43 -16.85
N SER A 53 -9.94 -10.26 -17.88
CA SER A 53 -9.17 -11.47 -18.19
C SER A 53 -7.64 -11.27 -18.31
N VAL A 54 -7.06 -10.26 -17.63
CA VAL A 54 -5.66 -9.84 -17.81
C VAL A 54 -4.78 -10.21 -16.60
N PHE A 55 -5.33 -10.60 -15.44
CA PHE A 55 -4.50 -10.86 -14.24
C PHE A 55 -4.98 -12.04 -13.37
N GLU A 56 -5.70 -13.00 -13.95
CA GLU A 56 -6.14 -14.22 -13.26
C GLU A 56 -5.04 -15.28 -13.28
N GLY A 57 -4.05 -15.10 -12.43
CA GLY A 57 -3.18 -16.19 -11.99
C GLY A 57 -3.19 -16.24 -10.47
N GLU A 58 -3.36 -17.44 -9.89
CA GLU A 58 -3.25 -17.65 -8.44
C GLU A 58 -1.93 -17.11 -7.85
N SER A 59 -0.88 -16.98 -8.67
CA SER A 59 0.42 -16.46 -8.24
C SER A 59 0.40 -14.96 -7.91
N ILE A 60 -0.47 -14.17 -8.54
CA ILE A 60 -0.60 -12.73 -8.32
C ILE A 60 -1.34 -12.44 -7.01
N LEU A 61 -2.25 -13.32 -6.59
CA LEU A 61 -2.93 -13.23 -5.29
C LEU A 61 -2.02 -13.61 -4.11
N LYS A 62 -0.87 -14.24 -4.39
CA LYS A 62 0.09 -14.74 -3.38
C LYS A 62 1.40 -13.93 -3.33
N SER A 63 1.59 -12.91 -4.16
CA SER A 63 2.83 -12.14 -4.20
C SER A 63 2.85 -11.01 -3.15
N ASP A 64 3.13 -11.35 -1.90
CA ASP A 64 3.44 -10.36 -0.88
C ASP A 64 4.77 -9.64 -1.23
N PHE A 65 4.78 -8.32 -1.06
CA PHE A 65 5.99 -7.51 -1.18
C PHE A 65 7.00 -7.95 -0.12
N LYS A 66 8.26 -8.10 -0.55
CA LYS A 66 9.34 -8.65 0.29
C LYS A 66 10.23 -7.55 0.84
N ILE A 67 10.71 -7.73 2.06
CA ILE A 67 11.59 -6.77 2.74
C ILE A 67 12.89 -6.52 1.99
N GLU A 68 13.41 -7.51 1.26
CA GLU A 68 14.59 -7.37 0.38
C GLU A 68 14.34 -6.34 -0.73
N GLY A 69 13.11 -6.28 -1.23
CA GLY A 69 12.66 -5.27 -2.18
C GLY A 69 12.74 -3.87 -1.59
N LEU A 70 12.28 -3.69 -0.35
CA LEU A 70 12.38 -2.42 0.36
C LEU A 70 13.84 -1.98 0.52
N LYS A 71 14.71 -2.89 0.99
CA LYS A 71 16.16 -2.62 1.15
C LYS A 71 16.76 -2.09 -0.15
N LYS A 72 16.52 -2.78 -1.27
CA LYS A 72 17.02 -2.38 -2.60
C LYS A 72 16.50 -1.01 -3.03
N ILE A 73 15.22 -0.72 -2.80
CA ILE A 73 14.60 0.57 -3.16
C ILE A 73 15.21 1.71 -2.34
N LEU A 74 15.36 1.55 -1.03
CA LEU A 74 15.89 2.62 -0.17
C LEU A 74 17.35 2.94 -0.46
N ILE A 75 18.16 1.94 -0.84
CA ILE A 75 19.54 2.14 -1.32
C ILE A 75 19.55 2.89 -2.65
N LYS A 76 18.70 2.46 -3.60
CA LYS A 76 18.66 3.05 -4.95
C LYS A 76 18.11 4.48 -4.98
N TYR A 77 17.20 4.81 -4.06
CA TYR A 77 16.52 6.10 -4.01
C TYR A 77 16.67 6.74 -2.62
N PRO A 78 17.88 7.23 -2.28
CA PRO A 78 18.14 7.80 -0.96
C PRO A 78 17.32 9.07 -0.67
N SER A 79 16.79 9.73 -1.71
CA SER A 79 15.93 10.92 -1.62
C SER A 79 14.56 10.65 -0.99
N ILE A 80 14.12 9.39 -0.89
CA ILE A 80 12.87 9.03 -0.22
C ILE A 80 12.94 9.52 1.22
N ARG A 81 11.87 10.16 1.69
CA ARG A 81 11.69 10.67 3.05
C ARG A 81 10.54 9.99 3.78
N SER A 82 9.56 9.44 3.06
CA SER A 82 8.46 8.69 3.64
C SER A 82 8.20 7.37 2.92
N VAL A 83 7.78 6.37 3.70
CA VAL A 83 7.36 5.04 3.23
C VAL A 83 5.98 4.76 3.76
N SER A 84 5.02 4.60 2.85
CA SER A 84 3.63 4.33 3.16
C SER A 84 3.26 2.93 2.71
N PHE A 85 2.79 2.09 3.63
CA PHE A 85 2.28 0.75 3.36
C PHE A 85 0.78 0.85 3.07
N VAL A 86 0.42 0.72 1.79
CA VAL A 86 -0.90 1.09 1.27
C VAL A 86 -1.33 0.11 0.16
N GLY A 87 -2.39 0.45 -0.56
CA GLY A 87 -2.77 -0.22 -1.80
C GLY A 87 -3.99 -1.12 -1.66
N VAL A 88 -4.16 -2.01 -2.64
CA VAL A 88 -5.23 -3.02 -2.63
C VAL A 88 -4.79 -4.18 -1.78
N GLY A 89 -5.42 -4.42 -0.62
CA GLY A 89 -5.10 -5.51 0.30
C GLY A 89 -5.13 -5.04 1.75
N GLU A 90 -4.82 -5.94 2.68
CA GLU A 90 -4.65 -5.62 4.10
C GLU A 90 -3.18 -5.82 4.53
N PRO A 91 -2.41 -4.75 4.80
CA PRO A 91 -1.00 -4.85 5.18
C PRO A 91 -0.72 -5.75 6.38
N PHE A 92 -1.61 -5.78 7.38
CA PHE A 92 -1.43 -6.61 8.58
C PHE A 92 -1.66 -8.12 8.36
N LEU A 93 -1.98 -8.54 7.13
CA LEU A 93 -1.90 -9.94 6.72
C LEU A 93 -0.48 -10.38 6.30
N VAL A 94 0.43 -9.43 6.08
CA VAL A 94 1.82 -9.70 5.68
C VAL A 94 2.68 -9.89 6.92
N LYS A 95 3.33 -11.05 7.04
CA LYS A 95 4.14 -11.42 8.21
C LYS A 95 5.19 -10.36 8.56
N ASP A 96 5.83 -9.78 7.56
CA ASP A 96 7.00 -8.92 7.75
C ASP A 96 6.64 -7.42 7.80
N ILE A 97 5.35 -7.07 7.94
CA ILE A 97 4.90 -5.67 7.88
C ILE A 97 5.57 -4.78 8.94
N ILE A 98 5.67 -5.28 10.18
CA ILE A 98 6.33 -4.61 11.31
C ILE A 98 7.84 -4.48 11.06
N GLU A 99 8.46 -5.51 10.50
CA GLU A 99 9.90 -5.50 10.20
C GLU A 99 10.23 -4.51 9.08
N MET A 100 9.42 -4.49 8.01
CA MET A 100 9.56 -3.55 6.91
C MET A 100 9.42 -2.09 7.38
N ALA A 101 8.42 -1.81 8.21
CA ALA A 101 8.23 -0.47 8.77
C ALA A 101 9.40 -0.08 9.68
N SER A 102 9.84 -0.98 10.56
CA SER A 102 11.00 -0.74 11.43
C SER A 102 12.29 -0.50 10.65
N LEU A 103 12.51 -1.23 9.55
CA LEU A 103 13.64 -1.04 8.63
C LEU A 103 13.61 0.36 7.99
N ALA A 104 12.45 0.79 7.48
CA ALA A 104 12.28 2.11 6.90
C ALA A 104 12.57 3.21 7.94
N LYS A 105 12.05 3.06 9.16
CA LYS A 105 12.27 4.02 10.25
C LYS A 105 13.73 4.10 10.68
N LYS A 106 14.42 2.95 10.82
CA LYS A 106 15.88 2.89 11.07
C LYS A 106 16.71 3.54 9.96
N SER A 107 16.17 3.58 8.74
CA SER A 107 16.76 4.27 7.59
C SER A 107 16.41 5.77 7.53
N GLY A 108 15.89 6.34 8.63
CA GLY A 108 15.53 7.75 8.75
C GLY A 108 14.29 8.16 7.95
N LYS A 109 13.41 7.23 7.61
CA LYS A 109 12.19 7.50 6.83
C LYS A 109 10.98 7.61 7.75
N LYS A 110 10.08 8.54 7.46
CA LYS A 110 8.75 8.57 8.10
C LYS A 110 7.92 7.38 7.61
N THR A 111 7.23 6.68 8.49
CA THR A 111 6.46 5.49 8.15
C THR A 111 4.98 5.68 8.39
N SER A 112 4.16 5.18 7.47
CA SER A 112 2.70 5.18 7.63
C SER A 112 2.08 3.91 7.10
N VAL A 113 0.89 3.55 7.59
CA VAL A 113 0.12 2.42 7.07
C VAL A 113 -1.35 2.78 6.91
N VAL A 114 -1.96 2.32 5.82
CA VAL A 114 -3.42 2.35 5.61
C VAL A 114 -3.94 0.93 5.81
N THR A 115 -4.87 0.75 6.74
CA THR A 115 -5.39 -0.58 7.14
C THR A 115 -6.90 -0.51 7.32
N ASN A 116 -7.58 -1.64 7.23
CA ASN A 116 -8.98 -1.76 7.66
C ASN A 116 -9.16 -1.80 9.18
N GLY A 117 -8.06 -1.84 9.95
CA GLY A 117 -8.08 -1.74 11.41
C GLY A 117 -8.44 -3.03 12.15
N SER A 118 -9.00 -4.04 11.48
CA SER A 118 -9.51 -5.27 12.12
C SER A 118 -8.42 -6.09 12.82
N LEU A 119 -7.16 -5.96 12.40
CA LEU A 119 -6.03 -6.75 12.91
C LEU A 119 -5.09 -5.99 13.86
N LEU A 120 -5.35 -4.71 14.14
CA LEU A 120 -4.43 -3.87 14.92
C LEU A 120 -4.17 -4.40 16.34
N HIS A 121 -5.18 -5.00 17.00
CA HIS A 121 -5.03 -5.63 18.32
C HIS A 121 -3.90 -6.64 18.43
N ARG A 122 -3.51 -7.27 17.32
CA ARG A 122 -2.41 -8.25 17.31
C ARG A 122 -1.03 -7.60 17.40
N TYR A 123 -0.96 -6.27 17.23
CA TYR A 123 0.28 -5.53 17.04
C TYR A 123 0.40 -4.27 17.91
N PHE A 124 -0.49 -4.02 18.89
CA PHE A 124 -0.49 -2.77 19.68
C PHE A 124 0.87 -2.41 20.29
N GLY A 125 1.61 -3.38 20.81
CA GLY A 125 2.95 -3.15 21.38
C GLY A 125 4.04 -2.79 20.37
N GLN A 126 3.78 -2.98 19.07
CA GLN A 126 4.74 -2.76 17.98
C GLN A 126 4.38 -1.55 17.13
N ILE A 127 3.08 -1.26 17.00
CA ILE A 127 2.53 -0.23 16.12
C ILE A 127 3.21 1.13 16.32
N GLY A 128 3.26 1.64 17.54
CA GLY A 128 3.82 2.97 17.82
C GLY A 128 5.33 3.07 17.56
N ALA A 129 6.05 1.95 17.73
CA ALA A 129 7.46 1.88 17.39
C ALA A 129 7.68 1.82 15.87
N SER A 130 6.78 1.16 15.13
CA SER A 130 6.93 0.89 13.70
C SER A 130 6.37 1.97 12.77
N PHE A 131 5.28 2.63 13.16
CA PHE A 131 4.58 3.61 12.32
C PHE A 131 4.52 4.98 13.00
N ASP A 132 4.78 6.05 12.23
CA ASP A 132 4.57 7.42 12.68
C ASP A 132 3.11 7.87 12.50
N SER A 133 2.36 7.18 11.63
CA SER A 133 0.93 7.42 11.44
C SER A 133 0.20 6.17 10.94
N ILE A 134 -1.06 6.05 11.34
CA ILE A 134 -1.97 5.01 10.88
C ILE A 134 -3.22 5.69 10.35
N SER A 135 -3.68 5.23 9.19
CA SER A 135 -4.99 5.58 8.66
C SER A 135 -5.86 4.33 8.67
N VAL A 136 -6.97 4.38 9.39
CA VAL A 136 -7.97 3.31 9.42
C VAL A 136 -9.06 3.62 8.40
N SER A 137 -9.24 2.72 7.44
CA SER A 137 -10.30 2.80 6.44
C SER A 137 -11.61 2.29 7.04
N LEU A 138 -12.44 3.20 7.53
CA LEU A 138 -13.75 2.89 8.09
C LEU A 138 -14.84 3.03 7.02
N HIS A 139 -15.62 1.97 6.81
CA HIS A 139 -16.54 1.85 5.68
C HIS A 139 -18.00 1.72 6.12
N GLY A 140 -18.45 2.63 6.98
CA GLY A 140 -19.82 2.67 7.48
C GLY A 140 -19.89 3.54 8.74
N LEU A 141 -21.07 4.07 9.05
CA LEU A 141 -21.31 4.84 10.28
C LEU A 141 -21.90 3.98 11.41
N ASN A 142 -22.37 2.78 11.07
CA ASN A 142 -22.94 1.81 11.99
C ASN A 142 -22.60 0.37 11.52
N PRO A 143 -22.81 -0.64 12.36
CA PRO A 143 -22.47 -2.03 12.04
C PRO A 143 -23.14 -2.59 10.78
N ASP A 144 -24.37 -2.17 10.47
CA ASP A 144 -25.13 -2.69 9.31
C ASP A 144 -24.59 -2.14 8.00
N ASP A 145 -24.35 -0.82 7.93
CA ASP A 145 -23.73 -0.19 6.75
C ASP A 145 -22.33 -0.74 6.53
N PHE A 146 -21.56 -0.88 7.61
CA PHE A 146 -20.24 -1.50 7.55
C PHE A 146 -20.29 -2.91 6.95
N SER A 147 -21.20 -3.76 7.43
CA SER A 147 -21.32 -5.14 6.95
C SER A 147 -21.71 -5.18 5.46
N LYS A 148 -22.70 -4.37 5.05
CA LYS A 148 -23.14 -4.25 3.65
C LYS A 148 -22.00 -3.80 2.73
N THR A 149 -21.19 -2.83 3.17
CA THR A 149 -20.12 -2.27 2.33
C THR A 149 -18.89 -3.18 2.27
N THR A 150 -18.50 -3.79 3.39
CA THR A 150 -17.24 -4.54 3.52
C THR A 150 -17.36 -6.04 3.29
N GLY A 151 -18.58 -6.59 3.34
CA GLY A 151 -18.84 -8.02 3.22
C GLY A 151 -18.32 -8.85 4.41
N VAL A 152 -18.11 -8.23 5.57
CA VAL A 152 -17.75 -8.90 6.83
C VAL A 152 -18.85 -8.74 7.87
N ASP A 153 -18.81 -9.58 8.90
CA ASP A 153 -19.79 -9.56 9.99
C ASP A 153 -19.81 -8.21 10.73
N SER A 154 -21.01 -7.75 11.11
CA SER A 154 -21.21 -6.46 11.76
C SER A 154 -20.51 -6.34 13.12
N LEU A 155 -20.20 -7.45 13.79
CA LEU A 155 -19.41 -7.48 15.03
C LEU A 155 -17.96 -7.01 14.83
N VAL A 156 -17.40 -7.13 13.62
CA VAL A 156 -16.06 -6.63 13.30
C VAL A 156 -16.00 -5.11 13.43
N PHE A 157 -17.11 -4.39 13.20
CA PHE A 157 -17.18 -2.95 13.42
C PHE A 157 -16.82 -2.59 14.86
N LYS A 158 -17.41 -3.28 15.84
CA LYS A 158 -17.12 -3.08 17.28
C LYS A 158 -15.68 -3.45 17.63
N GLN A 159 -15.10 -4.40 16.93
CA GLN A 159 -13.68 -4.74 17.10
C GLN A 159 -12.77 -3.63 16.60
N ILE A 160 -13.09 -3.00 15.46
CA ILE A 160 -12.34 -1.86 14.94
C ILE A 160 -12.43 -0.68 15.92
N GLU A 161 -13.60 -0.41 16.47
CA GLU A 161 -13.78 0.64 17.51
C GLU A 161 -12.87 0.42 18.72
N LYS A 162 -12.73 -0.82 19.19
CA LYS A 162 -11.81 -1.18 20.29
C LYS A 162 -10.33 -1.12 19.89
N ASN A 163 -10.03 -1.09 18.60
CA ASN A 163 -8.67 -1.04 18.09
C ASN A 163 -8.12 0.37 17.88
N MET A 164 -8.98 1.38 18.05
CA MET A 164 -8.65 2.80 17.97
C MET A 164 -8.52 3.37 19.37
#